data_AF-A0AAU6H7M7-F1
#
_entry.id   AF-A0AAU6H7M7-F1
#
_cell.length_a   1.000
_cell.length_b   1.000
_cell.length_c   1.000
_cell.angle_alpha   90.00
_cell.angle_beta   90.00
_cell.angle_gamma   90.00
#
_symmetry.space_group_name_H-M   'P 1'
#
loop_
_entity.id
_entity.type
_entity.pdbx_description
1 polymer ?
#
loop_
_entity_poly.entity_id
_entity_poly.type
_entity_poly.pdbx_seq_one_letter_code
_entity_poly.pdbx_strand_id
1 'polypeptide(L)'
;MPTTDAAEGLTYSAEAYAAVEKAVESQGFYVPIVLAEAAELLTDLWAAGARRGVAPADWASVVNLAVVARNIVTKKYGRFSDPEGTMAKAVSLQGHLITALEEFGLTARISGPVIVDRGPDTPRGGFHGDADIEVHIYIDGGWAFAFAEYRAPAPVAPIVAPATEVGASQVADIIRAFVRGELGDIFRC
;
A
#
# COMPACT_ATOMS: atom_id res chain seq x y z
N MET A 1 14.37 8.26 20.38
CA MET A 1 13.36 7.43 21.04
C MET A 1 12.74 6.54 19.98
N PRO A 2 12.62 5.23 20.20
CA PRO A 2 11.94 4.35 19.25
C PRO A 2 10.44 4.65 19.31
N THR A 3 9.84 5.01 18.18
CA THR A 3 8.39 5.22 18.06
C THR A 3 7.76 3.83 17.92
N THR A 4 7.22 3.31 19.01
CA THR A 4 6.55 2.01 19.05
C THR A 4 5.07 2.23 18.76
N ASP A 5 4.69 2.29 17.49
CA ASP A 5 3.30 2.07 17.09
C ASP A 5 3.21 1.74 15.58
N ALA A 6 3.64 0.53 15.20
CA ALA A 6 3.26 -0.12 13.94
C ALA A 6 3.81 -1.55 13.91
N ALA A 7 2.90 -2.54 13.97
CA ALA A 7 3.15 -3.97 13.82
C ALA A 7 4.08 -4.60 14.89
N GLU A 8 3.47 -5.33 15.83
CA GLU A 8 4.16 -6.07 16.89
C GLU A 8 5.36 -6.88 16.34
N GLY A 9 6.59 -6.45 16.68
CA GLY A 9 7.82 -7.24 16.46
C GLY A 9 8.83 -6.69 15.46
N LEU A 10 8.48 -5.72 14.60
CA LEU A 10 9.45 -5.14 13.64
C LEU A 10 10.41 -4.18 14.36
N THR A 11 11.72 -4.35 14.12
CA THR A 11 12.75 -3.46 14.70
C THR A 11 13.53 -2.76 13.61
N TYR A 12 13.33 -1.45 13.47
CA TYR A 12 14.03 -0.62 12.49
C TYR A 12 14.53 0.68 13.10
N SER A 13 15.56 1.27 12.48
CA SER A 13 16.01 2.61 12.82
C SER A 13 15.11 3.68 12.18
N ALA A 14 14.93 4.82 12.85
CA ALA A 14 14.19 5.96 12.28
C ALA A 14 14.83 6.48 10.98
N GLU A 15 16.17 6.41 10.89
CA GLU A 15 16.91 6.77 9.67
C GLU A 15 16.57 5.84 8.50
N ALA A 16 16.48 4.52 8.75
CA ALA A 16 16.09 3.56 7.73
C ALA A 16 14.65 3.78 7.26
N TYR A 17 13.72 4.06 8.19
CA TYR A 17 12.34 4.36 7.84
C TYR A 17 12.23 5.59 6.95
N ALA A 18 12.85 6.71 7.36
CA ALA A 18 12.87 7.94 6.56
C ALA A 18 13.52 7.74 5.19
N ALA A 19 14.57 6.92 5.09
CA ALA A 19 15.22 6.61 3.82
C ALA A 19 14.30 5.80 2.89
N VAL A 20 13.56 4.82 3.43
CA VAL A 20 12.58 4.02 2.68
C VAL A 20 11.38 4.87 2.25
N GLU A 21 10.84 5.70 3.15
CA GLU A 21 9.73 6.61 2.86
C GLU A 21 10.10 7.58 1.74
N LYS A 22 11.28 8.20 1.80
CA LYS A 22 11.81 9.05 0.72
C LYS A 22 12.01 8.29 -0.59
N ALA A 23 12.29 6.99 -0.50
CA ALA A 23 12.44 6.14 -1.67
C ALA A 23 11.09 5.75 -2.29
N VAL A 24 9.93 6.05 -1.70
CA VAL A 24 8.62 5.84 -2.33
C VAL A 24 8.43 6.88 -3.44
N GLU A 25 8.74 6.49 -4.67
CA GLU A 25 8.41 7.30 -5.86
C GLU A 25 6.92 7.11 -6.23
N SER A 26 6.38 7.98 -7.08
CA SER A 26 4.96 8.19 -7.39
C SER A 26 4.20 7.04 -8.08
N GLN A 27 4.65 5.79 -7.97
CA GLN A 27 4.10 4.62 -8.70
C GLN A 27 3.26 3.66 -7.85
N GLY A 28 2.72 4.10 -6.72
CA GLY A 28 1.80 3.31 -5.90
C GLY A 28 1.76 3.76 -4.46
N PHE A 29 0.81 3.21 -3.71
CA PHE A 29 0.71 3.44 -2.28
C PHE A 29 1.34 2.30 -1.49
N TYR A 30 1.88 2.64 -0.34
CA TYR A 30 2.49 1.69 0.57
C TYR A 30 1.78 1.81 1.91
N VAL A 31 1.27 0.69 2.42
CA VAL A 31 0.72 0.70 3.78
C VAL A 31 1.85 0.74 4.82
N PRO A 32 1.60 1.27 6.03
CA PRO A 32 2.66 1.45 7.04
C PRO A 32 3.45 0.18 7.37
N ILE A 33 2.81 -1.01 7.39
CA ILE A 33 3.52 -2.27 7.72
C ILE A 33 4.57 -2.63 6.65
N VAL A 34 4.32 -2.28 5.39
CA VAL A 34 5.25 -2.54 4.28
C VAL A 34 6.46 -1.62 4.37
N LEU A 35 6.25 -0.35 4.70
CA LEU A 35 7.34 0.60 4.92
C LEU A 35 8.19 0.20 6.13
N ALA A 36 7.55 -0.25 7.21
CA ALA A 36 8.23 -0.75 8.41
C ALA A 36 9.10 -1.98 8.11
N GLU A 37 8.59 -2.96 7.36
CA GLU A 37 9.37 -4.16 6.99
C GLU A 37 10.54 -3.81 6.05
N ALA A 38 10.33 -2.91 5.09
CA ALA A 38 11.42 -2.45 4.23
C ALA A 38 12.49 -1.69 5.04
N ALA A 39 12.09 -0.93 6.06
CA ALA A 39 13.01 -0.22 6.96
C ALA A 39 13.79 -1.19 7.87
N GLU A 40 13.16 -2.29 8.32
CA GLU A 40 13.83 -3.36 9.07
C GLU A 40 14.89 -4.02 8.20
N LEU A 41 14.54 -4.43 6.97
CA LEU A 41 15.49 -5.00 6.03
C LEU A 41 16.66 -4.05 5.74
N LEU A 42 16.39 -2.75 5.56
CA LEU A 42 17.44 -1.75 5.37
C LEU A 42 18.35 -1.61 6.61
N THR A 43 17.76 -1.64 7.81
CA THR A 43 18.50 -1.60 9.09
C THR A 43 19.46 -2.78 9.19
N ASP A 44 19.00 -3.98 8.83
CA ASP A 44 19.82 -5.20 8.84
C ASP A 44 20.96 -5.15 7.83
N LEU A 45 20.71 -4.62 6.62
CA LEU A 45 21.72 -4.46 5.57
C LEU A 45 22.81 -3.47 6.00
N TRP A 46 22.43 -2.33 6.60
CA TRP A 46 23.40 -1.38 7.15
C TRP A 46 24.20 -1.97 8.30
N ALA A 47 23.55 -2.70 9.22
CA ALA A 47 24.25 -3.38 10.31
C ALA A 47 25.24 -4.42 9.77
N ALA A 48 24.90 -5.13 8.70
CA ALA A 48 25.80 -6.08 8.04
C ALA A 48 27.00 -5.38 7.39
N GLY A 49 26.79 -4.24 6.72
CA GLY A 49 27.86 -3.41 6.18
C GLY A 49 28.79 -2.86 7.26
N ALA A 50 28.23 -2.35 8.36
CA ALA A 50 28.98 -1.80 9.47
C ALA A 50 29.93 -2.83 10.10
N ARG A 51 29.50 -4.09 10.24
CA ARG A 51 30.36 -5.21 10.69
C ARG A 51 31.57 -5.46 9.79
N ARG A 52 31.56 -4.93 8.56
CA ARG A 52 32.64 -5.04 7.57
C ARG A 52 33.32 -3.70 7.29
N GLY A 53 33.04 -2.66 8.07
CA GLY A 53 33.61 -1.33 7.90
C GLY A 53 33.02 -0.54 6.73
N VAL A 54 31.81 -0.90 6.25
CA VAL A 54 31.08 -0.19 5.19
C VAL A 54 29.99 0.67 5.83
N ALA A 55 30.12 1.99 5.75
CA ALA A 55 29.13 2.92 6.27
C ALA A 55 27.92 3.05 5.30
N PRO A 56 26.75 3.52 5.78
CA PRO A 56 25.60 3.82 4.90
C PRO A 56 25.94 4.72 3.70
N ALA A 57 26.83 5.69 3.87
CA ALA A 57 27.27 6.58 2.79
C ALA A 57 28.09 5.86 1.70
N ASP A 58 28.87 4.84 2.09
CA ASP A 58 29.65 4.03 1.13
C ASP A 58 28.72 3.22 0.23
N TRP A 59 27.63 2.68 0.79
CA TRP A 59 26.59 2.00 0.02
C TRP A 59 25.97 2.92 -1.03
N ALA A 60 25.62 4.16 -0.66
CA ALA A 60 24.97 5.12 -1.55
C ALA A 60 25.79 5.45 -2.80
N SER A 61 27.12 5.25 -2.77
CA SER A 61 28.00 5.43 -3.94
C SER A 61 27.88 4.31 -4.98
N VAL A 62 27.37 3.13 -4.58
CA VAL A 62 27.27 1.94 -5.44
C VAL A 62 25.81 1.55 -5.70
N VAL A 63 24.95 1.66 -4.70
CA VAL A 63 23.56 1.21 -4.74
C VAL A 63 22.70 1.96 -3.73
N ASN A 64 21.49 2.34 -4.14
CA ASN A 64 20.50 2.85 -3.20
C ASN A 64 19.81 1.68 -2.48
N LEU A 65 20.34 1.29 -1.31
CA LEU A 65 19.81 0.17 -0.53
C LEU A 65 18.36 0.39 -0.07
N ALA A 66 17.91 1.63 0.12
CA ALA A 66 16.52 1.90 0.49
C ALA A 66 15.55 1.52 -0.65
N VAL A 67 15.90 1.85 -1.89
CA VAL A 67 15.15 1.42 -3.08
C VAL A 67 15.18 -0.10 -3.23
N VAL A 68 16.32 -0.74 -2.97
CA VAL A 68 16.45 -2.21 -3.02
C VAL A 68 15.55 -2.88 -1.99
N ALA A 69 15.63 -2.45 -0.72
CA ALA A 69 14.82 -3.00 0.36
C ALA A 69 13.32 -2.82 0.06
N ARG A 70 12.91 -1.62 -0.35
CA ARG A 70 11.54 -1.33 -0.80
C ARG A 70 11.11 -2.28 -1.91
N ASN A 71 11.90 -2.44 -2.98
CA ASN A 71 11.54 -3.29 -4.12
C ASN A 71 11.39 -4.77 -3.75
N ILE A 72 12.23 -5.27 -2.84
CA ILE A 72 12.14 -6.64 -2.33
C ILE A 72 10.80 -6.84 -1.61
N VAL A 73 10.45 -5.93 -0.70
CA VAL A 73 9.20 -6.01 0.06
C VAL A 73 7.98 -5.74 -0.85
N THR A 74 8.07 -4.83 -1.82
CA THR A 74 7.05 -4.65 -2.86
C THR A 74 6.79 -5.94 -3.62
N LYS A 75 7.84 -6.66 -4.02
CA LYS A 75 7.69 -7.94 -4.72
C LYS A 75 7.04 -9.01 -3.84
N LYS A 76 7.29 -8.98 -2.53
CA LYS A 76 6.69 -9.89 -1.55
C LYS A 76 5.17 -9.68 -1.39
N TYR A 77 4.67 -8.47 -1.61
CA TYR A 77 3.26 -8.12 -1.39
C TYR A 77 2.52 -7.65 -2.65
N GLY A 78 3.20 -7.62 -3.78
CA GLY A 78 2.62 -7.27 -5.06
C GLY A 78 1.77 -8.39 -5.64
N ARG A 79 1.26 -8.15 -6.84
CA ARG A 79 0.55 -9.18 -7.60
C ARG A 79 1.45 -10.40 -7.86
N PHE A 80 0.86 -11.59 -7.87
CA PHE A 80 1.53 -12.88 -8.00
C PHE A 80 2.40 -13.28 -6.80
N SER A 81 2.27 -12.60 -5.67
CA SER A 81 2.97 -12.99 -4.43
C SER A 81 2.37 -14.21 -3.75
N ASP A 82 1.10 -14.53 -4.04
CA ASP A 82 0.35 -15.63 -3.42
C ASP A 82 -0.23 -16.55 -4.50
N PRO A 83 0.58 -17.44 -5.10
CA PRO A 83 0.11 -18.32 -6.18
C PRO A 83 -0.92 -19.35 -5.72
N GLU A 84 -1.06 -19.58 -4.41
CA GLU A 84 -2.05 -20.49 -3.80
C GLU A 84 -3.30 -19.76 -3.29
N GLY A 85 -3.39 -18.44 -3.53
CA GLY A 85 -4.51 -17.64 -3.10
C GLY A 85 -5.84 -18.13 -3.68
N THR A 86 -6.88 -18.07 -2.86
CA THR A 86 -8.21 -18.59 -3.19
C THR A 86 -9.23 -17.47 -3.28
N MET A 87 -10.29 -17.69 -4.07
CA MET A 87 -11.43 -16.77 -4.11
C MET A 87 -12.06 -16.59 -2.72
N ALA A 88 -12.11 -17.65 -1.91
CA ALA A 88 -12.63 -17.57 -0.54
C ALA A 88 -11.80 -16.62 0.34
N LYS A 89 -10.47 -16.66 0.23
CA LYS A 89 -9.59 -15.72 0.92
C LYS A 89 -9.80 -14.28 0.45
N ALA A 90 -9.89 -14.07 -0.87
CA ALA A 90 -10.15 -12.75 -1.45
C ALA A 90 -11.49 -12.17 -0.94
N VAL A 91 -12.58 -12.94 -0.96
CA VAL A 91 -13.89 -12.54 -0.44
C VAL A 91 -13.85 -12.24 1.06
N SER A 92 -13.16 -13.07 1.85
CA SER A 92 -12.97 -12.81 3.28
C SER A 92 -12.30 -11.45 3.53
N LEU A 93 -11.23 -11.16 2.78
CA LEU A 93 -10.50 -9.89 2.88
C LEU A 93 -11.31 -8.69 2.38
N GLN A 94 -12.17 -8.87 1.38
CA GLN A 94 -13.15 -7.84 0.99
C GLN A 94 -14.13 -7.53 2.13
N GLY A 95 -14.56 -8.55 2.88
CA GLY A 95 -15.37 -8.36 4.08
C GLY A 95 -14.66 -7.52 5.15
N HIS A 96 -13.40 -7.85 5.47
CA HIS A 96 -12.61 -7.05 6.42
C HIS A 96 -12.38 -5.61 5.94
N LEU A 97 -12.12 -5.41 4.64
CA LEU A 97 -12.00 -4.08 4.04
C LEU A 97 -13.29 -3.27 4.22
N ILE A 98 -14.46 -3.87 3.96
CA ILE A 98 -15.75 -3.19 4.14
C ILE A 98 -15.96 -2.78 5.59
N THR A 99 -15.75 -3.69 6.55
CA THR A 99 -15.86 -3.37 7.98
C THR A 99 -14.98 -2.18 8.36
N ALA A 100 -13.70 -2.17 7.92
CA ALA A 100 -12.78 -1.08 8.21
C ALA A 100 -13.20 0.26 7.55
N LEU A 101 -13.76 0.22 6.33
CA LEU A 101 -14.29 1.42 5.67
C LEU A 101 -15.52 1.97 6.39
N GLU A 102 -16.40 1.10 6.87
CA GLU A 102 -17.59 1.48 7.65
C GLU A 102 -17.22 2.13 8.99
N GLU A 103 -16.16 1.66 9.65
CA GLU A 103 -15.60 2.30 10.84
C GLU A 103 -15.12 3.74 10.57
N PHE A 104 -14.69 4.05 9.35
CA PHE A 104 -14.37 5.41 8.90
C PHE A 104 -15.59 6.24 8.46
N GLY A 105 -16.79 5.67 8.55
CA GLY A 105 -18.05 6.29 8.12
C GLY A 105 -18.26 6.29 6.61
N LEU A 106 -17.58 5.40 5.88
CA LEU A 106 -17.72 5.26 4.43
C LEU A 106 -18.72 4.15 4.10
N THR A 107 -19.50 4.34 3.03
CA THR A 107 -20.41 3.31 2.52
C THR A 107 -19.71 2.49 1.45
N ALA A 108 -19.71 1.16 1.60
CA ALA A 108 -19.08 0.25 0.66
C ALA A 108 -19.95 -0.99 0.39
N ARG A 109 -19.79 -1.61 -0.79
CA ARG A 109 -20.54 -2.81 -1.20
C ARG A 109 -19.68 -3.73 -2.08
N ILE A 110 -19.97 -5.04 -2.05
CA ILE A 110 -19.33 -6.01 -2.96
C ILE A 110 -20.10 -6.05 -4.28
N SER A 111 -19.40 -5.88 -5.41
CA SER A 111 -19.94 -6.03 -6.77
C SER A 111 -18.96 -6.75 -7.71
N GLY A 112 -18.16 -7.67 -7.17
CA GLY A 112 -16.92 -8.15 -7.79
C GLY A 112 -15.74 -7.56 -7.03
N PRO A 113 -15.27 -6.35 -7.36
CA PRO A 113 -14.49 -5.52 -6.45
C PRO A 113 -15.35 -4.97 -5.31
N VAL A 114 -14.71 -4.35 -4.32
CA VAL A 114 -15.39 -3.51 -3.32
C VAL A 114 -15.61 -2.14 -3.94
N ILE A 115 -16.86 -1.70 -4.03
CA ILE A 115 -17.23 -0.36 -4.47
C ILE A 115 -17.42 0.51 -3.24
N VAL A 116 -16.75 1.66 -3.21
CA VAL A 116 -16.84 2.66 -2.14
C VAL A 116 -17.48 3.92 -2.72
N ASP A 117 -18.54 4.38 -2.06
CA ASP A 117 -19.25 5.58 -2.49
C ASP A 117 -18.34 6.79 -2.41
N ARG A 118 -18.40 7.63 -3.44
CA ARG A 118 -17.67 8.91 -3.42
C ARG A 118 -18.22 9.84 -2.34
N GLY A 119 -17.30 10.56 -1.70
CA GLY A 119 -17.58 11.69 -0.84
C GLY A 119 -17.69 13.02 -1.60
N PRO A 120 -18.09 14.10 -0.89
CA PRO A 120 -18.10 15.45 -1.46
C PRO A 120 -16.70 15.94 -1.86
N ASP A 121 -15.67 15.54 -1.11
CA ASP A 121 -14.28 15.95 -1.31
C ASP A 121 -13.47 14.97 -2.18
N THR A 122 -14.09 13.86 -2.61
CA THR A 122 -13.42 12.87 -3.45
C THR A 122 -13.05 13.48 -4.80
N PRO A 123 -11.79 13.34 -5.24
CA PRO A 123 -11.36 13.76 -6.57
C PRO A 123 -12.31 13.30 -7.68
N ARG A 124 -12.54 14.18 -8.66
CA ARG A 124 -13.44 13.92 -9.79
C ARG A 124 -12.71 13.14 -10.86
N GLY A 125 -13.06 11.87 -11.02
CA GLY A 125 -12.67 11.03 -12.15
C GLY A 125 -13.80 10.07 -12.51
N GLY A 126 -13.52 9.11 -13.38
CA GLY A 126 -14.59 8.49 -14.16
C GLY A 126 -14.69 9.10 -15.55
N PHE A 127 -15.21 8.35 -16.52
CA PHE A 127 -15.60 8.85 -17.84
C PHE A 127 -16.50 10.11 -17.78
N HIS A 128 -17.36 10.20 -16.76
CA HIS A 128 -18.25 11.35 -16.51
C HIS A 128 -17.80 12.25 -15.34
N GLY A 129 -16.67 11.95 -14.70
CA GLY A 129 -16.16 12.71 -13.55
C GLY A 129 -16.92 12.48 -12.24
N ASP A 130 -17.88 11.55 -12.20
CA ASP A 130 -18.74 11.26 -11.06
C ASP A 130 -18.67 9.83 -10.54
N ALA A 131 -17.70 9.03 -10.99
CA ALA A 131 -17.60 7.62 -10.64
C ALA A 131 -17.30 7.39 -9.14
N ASP A 132 -17.84 6.29 -8.62
CA ASP A 132 -17.46 5.68 -7.33
C ASP A 132 -16.04 5.11 -7.41
N ILE A 133 -15.52 4.63 -6.28
CA ILE A 133 -14.17 4.04 -6.20
C ILE A 133 -14.30 2.53 -6.17
N GLU A 134 -13.56 1.82 -7.02
CA GLU A 134 -13.44 0.36 -6.93
C GLU A 134 -12.10 -0.04 -6.33
N VAL A 135 -12.14 -0.96 -5.36
CA VAL A 135 -10.97 -1.51 -4.68
C VAL A 135 -10.90 -3.00 -4.97
N HIS A 136 -9.76 -3.41 -5.51
CA HIS A 136 -9.46 -4.78 -5.91
C HIS A 136 -8.49 -5.41 -4.94
N ILE A 137 -8.78 -6.67 -4.59
CA ILE A 137 -7.78 -7.63 -4.14
C ILE A 137 -7.72 -8.75 -5.18
N TYR A 138 -6.54 -8.99 -5.74
CA TYR A 138 -6.40 -10.06 -6.72
C TYR A 138 -6.23 -11.41 -6.02
N ILE A 139 -6.77 -12.47 -6.63
CA ILE A 139 -6.68 -13.84 -6.09
C ILE A 139 -5.23 -14.31 -5.94
N ASP A 140 -4.32 -13.78 -6.75
CA ASP A 140 -2.89 -14.07 -6.77
C ASP A 140 -2.07 -13.09 -5.91
N GLY A 141 -2.74 -12.27 -5.10
CA GLY A 141 -2.15 -11.28 -4.20
C GLY A 141 -2.12 -9.85 -4.76
N GLY A 142 -1.82 -8.90 -3.88
CA GLY A 142 -1.77 -7.48 -4.23
C GLY A 142 -3.14 -6.78 -4.21
N TRP A 143 -3.07 -5.47 -4.01
CA TRP A 143 -4.22 -4.59 -3.90
C TRP A 143 -4.11 -3.46 -4.92
N ALA A 144 -5.25 -2.92 -5.32
CA ALA A 144 -5.31 -1.78 -6.21
C ALA A 144 -6.63 -1.04 -6.05
N PHE A 145 -6.68 0.22 -6.48
CA PHE A 145 -7.95 0.92 -6.66
C PHE A 145 -7.95 1.79 -7.90
N ALA A 146 -9.15 2.09 -8.37
CA ALA A 146 -9.43 2.91 -9.54
C ALA A 146 -10.80 3.57 -9.39
N PHE A 147 -11.16 4.44 -10.34
CA PHE A 147 -12.55 4.82 -10.51
C PHE A 147 -13.36 3.67 -11.11
N ALA A 148 -14.56 3.43 -10.60
CA ALA A 148 -15.47 2.41 -11.06
C ALA A 148 -16.05 2.78 -12.44
N GLU A 149 -15.37 2.38 -13.51
CA GLU A 149 -15.74 2.70 -14.89
C GLU A 149 -16.02 1.44 -15.72
N TYR A 150 -17.08 1.47 -16.53
CA TYR A 150 -17.50 0.32 -17.34
C TYR A 150 -16.90 0.26 -18.76
N ARG A 151 -16.23 1.33 -19.25
CA ARG A 151 -15.97 1.50 -20.70
C ARG A 151 -14.52 1.65 -21.15
N ALA A 152 -13.53 1.70 -20.26
CA ALA A 152 -12.12 1.75 -20.61
C ALA A 152 -11.27 1.16 -19.48
N PRO A 153 -10.01 0.72 -19.73
CA PRO A 153 -9.10 0.46 -18.62
C PRO A 153 -8.88 1.77 -17.86
N ALA A 154 -9.52 1.91 -16.71
CA ALA A 154 -9.30 3.03 -15.80
C ALA A 154 -7.83 3.01 -15.35
N PRO A 155 -7.19 4.17 -15.17
CA PRO A 155 -5.92 4.24 -14.46
C PRO A 155 -6.03 3.52 -13.11
N VAL A 156 -5.14 2.57 -12.86
CA VAL A 156 -5.14 1.75 -11.64
C VAL A 156 -3.98 2.20 -10.76
N ALA A 157 -4.28 2.53 -9.50
CA ALA A 157 -3.29 2.82 -8.49
C ALA A 157 -3.02 1.55 -7.66
N PRO A 158 -1.81 0.95 -7.74
CA PRO A 158 -1.47 -0.19 -6.92
C PRO A 158 -1.31 0.22 -5.46
N ILE A 159 -1.75 -0.64 -4.55
CA ILE A 159 -1.47 -0.54 -3.13
C ILE A 159 -0.63 -1.75 -2.74
N VAL A 160 0.59 -1.50 -2.27
CA VAL A 160 1.47 -2.53 -1.73
C VAL A 160 1.07 -2.77 -0.29
N ALA A 161 0.36 -3.88 -0.06
CA ALA A 161 -0.10 -4.30 1.26
C ALA A 161 -0.18 -5.84 1.35
N PRO A 162 0.02 -6.43 2.54
CA PRO A 162 -0.20 -7.86 2.75
C PRO A 162 -1.65 -8.27 2.46
N ALA A 163 -1.86 -9.47 1.93
CA ALA A 163 -3.19 -10.07 1.80
C ALA A 163 -3.67 -10.67 3.13
N THR A 164 -3.83 -9.80 4.13
CA THR A 164 -4.23 -10.11 5.52
C THR A 164 -5.27 -9.10 6.02
N GLU A 165 -5.93 -9.39 7.14
CA GLU A 165 -6.89 -8.47 7.77
C GLU A 165 -6.26 -7.10 8.15
N VAL A 166 -5.04 -7.13 8.70
CA VAL A 166 -4.28 -5.90 8.99
C VAL A 166 -3.99 -5.13 7.70
N GLY A 167 -3.62 -5.83 6.62
CA GLY A 167 -3.42 -5.22 5.31
C GLY A 167 -4.70 -4.58 4.77
N ALA A 168 -5.84 -5.26 4.88
CA ALA A 168 -7.15 -4.73 4.48
C ALA A 168 -7.52 -3.46 5.26
N SER A 169 -7.25 -3.43 6.56
CA SER A 169 -7.49 -2.25 7.42
C SER A 169 -6.63 -1.06 7.01
N GLN A 170 -5.35 -1.28 6.68
CA GLN A 170 -4.46 -0.21 6.23
C GLN A 170 -4.77 0.25 4.80
N VAL A 171 -5.26 -0.65 3.94
CA VAL A 171 -5.82 -0.30 2.62
C VAL A 171 -7.03 0.62 2.81
N ALA A 172 -7.94 0.30 3.74
CA ALA A 172 -9.11 1.14 4.03
C ALA A 172 -8.71 2.58 4.39
N ASP A 173 -7.62 2.76 5.13
CA ASP A 173 -7.14 4.08 5.53
C ASP A 173 -6.62 4.92 4.34
N ILE A 174 -5.96 4.28 3.37
CA ILE A 174 -5.56 4.91 2.09
C ILE A 174 -6.81 5.34 1.30
N ILE A 175 -7.80 4.46 1.19
CA ILE A 175 -9.04 4.76 0.48
C ILE A 175 -9.81 5.88 1.17
N ARG A 176 -9.85 5.89 2.50
CA ARG A 176 -10.42 6.99 3.28
C ARG A 176 -9.72 8.31 2.99
N ALA A 177 -8.38 8.34 2.99
CA ALA A 177 -7.62 9.53 2.65
C ALA A 177 -7.95 10.03 1.24
N PHE A 178 -8.07 9.13 0.26
CA PHE A 178 -8.49 9.48 -1.11
C PHE A 178 -9.91 10.05 -1.16
N VAL A 179 -10.88 9.38 -0.53
CA VAL A 179 -12.29 9.80 -0.51
C VAL A 179 -12.47 11.16 0.16
N ARG A 180 -11.63 11.49 1.16
CA ARG A 180 -11.61 12.80 1.83
C ARG A 180 -10.75 13.85 1.14
N GLY A 181 -10.19 13.55 -0.04
CA GLY A 181 -9.39 14.48 -0.83
C GLY A 181 -7.98 14.75 -0.27
N GLU A 182 -7.56 14.03 0.77
CA GLU A 182 -6.26 14.22 1.45
C GLU A 182 -5.07 13.83 0.55
N LEU A 183 -5.30 12.92 -0.41
CA LEU A 183 -4.28 12.48 -1.37
C LEU A 183 -4.25 13.32 -2.67
N GLY A 184 -5.22 14.23 -2.85
CA GLY A 184 -5.41 14.94 -4.12
C GLY A 184 -5.83 14.02 -5.28
N ASP A 185 -5.85 14.56 -6.50
CA ASP A 185 -6.19 13.80 -7.71
C ASP A 185 -4.96 13.07 -8.26
N ILE A 186 -4.77 11.84 -7.79
CA ILE A 186 -3.64 10.97 -8.16
C ILE A 186 -3.75 10.36 -9.56
N PHE A 187 -4.92 10.49 -10.21
CA PHE A 187 -5.19 9.89 -11.52
C PHE A 187 -5.10 10.91 -12.65
N ARG A 188 -4.94 12.21 -12.33
CA ARG A 188 -4.59 13.25 -13.30
C ARG A 188 -3.08 13.37 -13.42
N CYS A 189 -2.54 12.78 -14.48
CA CYS A 189 -1.19 13.04 -14.98
C CYS A 189 -1.21 14.17 -16.00
#